data_AF-A0A8K0UF86-F1
#
_entry.id   AF-A0A8K0UF86-F1
#
_cell.length_a   1.000
_cell.length_b   1.000
_cell.length_c   1.000
_cell.angle_alpha   90.00
_cell.angle_beta   90.00
_cell.angle_gamma   90.00
#
_symmetry.space_group_name_H-M   'P 1'
#
loop_
_entity.id
_entity.type
_entity.pdbx_description
1 polymer ?
#
loop_
_entity_poly.entity_id
_entity_poly.type
_entity_poly.pdbx_seq_one_letter_code
_entity_poly.pdbx_strand_id
1 'polypeptide(L)'
;MSSKENLPQPVSAHTSLDISKDDSRLWVAPPNIFSKSHLFTDVDPDRSTFPLAAYCFMTGFIDAVSFSAVFVWAGFQTGNSCQLALAIARLFAGPPGQRDTTFHLADQQALTSVLTFVGGATIGRVGDKMGAKTRAWLCLGTFIQALLTMAAAIAVWKSGQGSVADDRGNPAWTNALTFVAIGFMSASLGLQGIMGKRVNTQFATTIVLTTVWCELMTDPKLFSLRMGVISRDHKIIAIFALFFGGFVGKALIDSVGSAGTLGIGTGIKVLIAFWWLFVPGKTTRK
;
A
#
# COMPACT_ATOMS: atom_id res chain seq x y z
N MET A 1 18.33 19.28 34.73
CA MET A 1 17.65 17.97 34.60
C MET A 1 16.68 18.06 33.44
N SER A 2 17.07 17.57 32.26
CA SER A 2 16.25 17.64 31.04
C SER A 2 15.46 16.34 30.90
N SER A 3 14.13 16.44 30.88
CA SER A 3 13.21 15.32 30.68
C SER A 3 13.37 14.77 29.26
N LYS A 4 13.78 13.51 29.14
CA LYS A 4 13.72 12.79 27.87
C LYS A 4 12.26 12.54 27.53
N GLU A 5 11.78 13.22 26.50
CA GLU A 5 10.48 13.03 25.89
C GLU A 5 10.46 11.64 25.23
N ASN A 6 9.70 10.71 25.82
CA ASN A 6 9.57 9.34 25.32
C ASN A 6 8.68 9.35 24.07
N LEU A 7 9.31 9.25 22.89
CA LEU A 7 8.60 8.90 21.66
C LEU A 7 7.96 7.51 21.79
N PRO A 8 6.75 7.29 21.24
CA PRO A 8 6.10 5.99 21.30
C PRO A 8 6.93 4.95 20.51
N GLN A 9 7.50 3.98 21.23
CA GLN A 9 8.29 2.92 20.62
C GLN A 9 7.39 1.84 20.01
N PRO A 10 7.77 1.26 18.85
CA PRO A 10 7.11 0.09 18.32
C PRO A 10 7.25 -1.08 19.30
N VAL A 11 6.17 -1.83 19.49
CA VAL A 11 6.02 -2.94 20.47
C VAL A 11 7.13 -4.00 20.35
N SER A 12 7.81 -4.08 19.21
CA SER A 12 8.92 -5.01 18.95
C SER A 12 10.25 -4.68 19.66
N ALA A 13 10.38 -3.53 20.35
CA ALA A 13 11.61 -3.18 21.06
C ALA A 13 11.89 -4.05 22.29
N HIS A 14 10.87 -4.71 22.86
CA HIS A 14 10.98 -5.48 24.11
C HIS A 14 11.13 -7.00 23.94
N THR A 15 11.15 -7.54 22.72
CA THR A 15 11.05 -9.00 22.49
C THR A 15 12.37 -9.58 21.96
N SER A 16 13.51 -9.20 22.53
CA SER A 16 14.82 -9.68 22.06
C SER A 16 15.49 -10.77 22.93
N LEU A 17 14.79 -11.36 23.91
CA LEU A 17 15.43 -12.31 24.84
C LEU A 17 14.80 -13.70 25.03
N ASP A 18 13.68 -14.07 24.42
CA ASP A 18 13.12 -15.43 24.58
C ASP A 18 12.65 -16.06 23.27
N ILE A 19 13.61 -16.47 22.43
CA ILE A 19 13.33 -17.43 21.34
C ILE A 19 13.36 -18.84 21.94
N SER A 20 12.27 -19.21 22.59
CA SER A 20 12.03 -20.58 23.08
C SER A 20 11.61 -21.48 21.91
N LYS A 21 12.55 -22.30 21.43
CA LYS A 21 12.50 -23.69 20.89
C LYS A 21 11.21 -24.34 20.29
N ASP A 22 10.10 -23.65 20.05
CA ASP A 22 8.82 -24.28 19.62
C ASP A 22 8.36 -23.86 18.20
N ASP A 23 9.26 -23.34 17.37
CA ASP A 23 8.90 -22.70 16.08
C ASP A 23 8.91 -23.64 14.85
N SER A 24 9.10 -24.95 15.06
CA SER A 24 9.20 -25.93 13.97
C SER A 24 7.89 -26.68 13.65
N ARG A 25 6.74 -26.21 14.13
CA ARG A 25 5.44 -26.73 13.66
C ARG A 25 5.12 -26.12 12.30
N LEU A 26 5.29 -26.91 11.24
CA LEU A 26 4.65 -26.69 9.94
C LEU A 26 3.19 -26.29 10.17
N TRP A 27 2.78 -25.21 9.50
CA TRP A 27 1.48 -24.54 9.63
C TRP A 27 0.33 -25.55 9.54
N VAL A 28 -0.17 -26.02 10.70
CA VAL A 28 -1.37 -26.86 10.74
C VAL A 28 -2.57 -25.95 10.55
N ALA A 29 -3.27 -26.11 9.41
CA ALA A 29 -4.50 -25.37 9.15
C ALA A 29 -5.48 -25.58 10.31
N PRO A 30 -6.06 -24.52 10.89
CA PRO A 30 -6.97 -24.65 12.02
C PRO A 30 -8.19 -25.47 11.62
N PRO A 31 -8.73 -26.33 12.50
CA PRO A 31 -9.78 -27.29 12.17
C PRO A 31 -11.12 -26.64 11.74
N ASN A 32 -11.32 -25.34 11.98
CA ASN A 32 -12.49 -24.58 11.52
C ASN A 32 -12.14 -23.12 11.15
N ILE A 33 -11.65 -22.90 9.93
CA ILE A 33 -11.26 -21.58 9.40
C ILE A 33 -12.44 -20.59 9.36
N PHE A 34 -13.68 -21.07 9.23
CA PHE A 34 -14.87 -20.21 9.16
C PHE A 34 -15.60 -20.04 10.50
N SER A 35 -15.05 -20.55 11.61
CA SER A 35 -15.64 -20.30 12.92
C SER A 35 -15.60 -18.81 13.27
N LYS A 36 -16.69 -18.30 13.86
CA LYS A 36 -16.76 -16.91 14.36
C LYS A 36 -15.59 -16.60 15.30
N SER A 37 -15.18 -17.56 16.13
CA SER A 37 -14.03 -17.39 17.03
C SER A 37 -12.73 -17.19 16.26
N HIS A 38 -12.50 -17.95 15.19
CA HIS A 38 -11.29 -17.82 14.36
C HIS A 38 -11.27 -16.50 13.58
N LEU A 39 -12.39 -16.17 12.92
CA LEU A 39 -12.51 -14.99 12.07
C LEU A 39 -12.37 -13.66 12.85
N PHE A 40 -12.91 -13.59 14.06
CA PHE A 40 -12.87 -12.40 14.91
C PHE A 40 -11.69 -12.38 15.90
N THR A 41 -10.76 -13.33 15.81
CA THR A 41 -9.51 -13.27 16.55
C THR A 41 -8.50 -12.42 15.79
N ASP A 42 -7.78 -11.57 16.53
CA ASP A 42 -6.70 -10.75 15.99
C ASP A 42 -5.53 -11.61 15.48
N VAL A 43 -5.00 -11.26 14.31
CA VAL A 43 -3.79 -11.88 13.77
C VAL A 43 -2.57 -11.51 14.59
N ASP A 44 -1.60 -12.42 14.63
CA ASP A 44 -0.27 -12.14 15.16
C ASP A 44 0.52 -11.25 14.17
N PRO A 45 0.90 -10.02 14.55
CA PRO A 45 1.69 -9.14 13.70
C PRO A 45 3.02 -9.75 13.25
N ASP A 46 3.67 -10.56 14.08
CA ASP A 46 4.97 -11.16 13.78
C ASP A 46 4.86 -12.29 12.74
N ARG A 47 3.66 -12.89 12.61
CA ARG A 47 3.35 -13.92 11.61
C ARG A 47 2.67 -13.34 10.36
N SER A 48 2.56 -12.01 10.27
CA SER A 48 1.89 -11.30 9.16
C SER A 48 2.86 -10.83 8.05
N THR A 49 4.13 -11.25 8.08
CA THR A 49 5.17 -10.78 7.15
C THR A 49 4.80 -10.97 5.68
N PHE A 50 4.33 -12.15 5.28
CA PHE A 50 4.02 -12.45 3.88
C PHE A 50 2.88 -11.59 3.29
N PRO A 51 1.68 -11.49 3.89
CA PRO A 51 0.63 -10.65 3.33
C PRO A 51 1.01 -9.17 3.35
N LEU A 52 1.80 -8.70 4.32
CA LEU A 52 2.29 -7.32 4.35
C LEU A 52 3.37 -7.05 3.30
N ALA A 53 4.26 -8.00 3.03
CA ALA A 53 5.20 -7.91 1.91
C ALA A 53 4.45 -7.91 0.56
N ALA A 54 3.41 -8.73 0.44
CA ALA A 54 2.55 -8.75 -0.75
C ALA A 54 1.79 -7.42 -0.93
N TYR A 55 1.39 -6.74 0.16
CA TYR A 55 0.90 -5.37 0.08
C TYR A 55 1.95 -4.38 -0.44
N CYS A 56 3.18 -4.44 0.04
CA CYS A 56 4.27 -3.60 -0.49
C CYS A 56 4.50 -3.85 -1.98
N PHE A 57 4.48 -5.12 -2.41
CA PHE A 57 4.50 -5.49 -3.83
C PHE A 57 3.34 -4.86 -4.60
N MET A 58 2.10 -4.98 -4.09
CA MET A 58 0.92 -4.41 -4.74
C MET A 58 0.97 -2.88 -4.84
N THR A 59 1.59 -2.20 -3.88
CA THR A 59 1.84 -0.75 -3.96
C THR A 59 2.65 -0.44 -5.20
N GLY A 60 3.87 -0.99 -5.32
CA GLY A 60 4.73 -0.73 -6.47
C GLY A 60 4.08 -1.16 -7.80
N PHE A 61 3.38 -2.30 -7.79
CA PHE A 61 2.68 -2.84 -8.95
C PHE A 61 1.61 -1.89 -9.51
N ILE A 62 0.73 -1.37 -8.63
CA ILE A 62 -0.34 -0.43 -9.04
C ILE A 62 0.24 0.94 -9.39
N ASP A 63 1.22 1.41 -8.62
CA ASP A 63 1.90 2.68 -8.86
C ASP A 63 2.63 2.71 -10.21
N ALA A 64 3.20 1.60 -10.66
CA ALA A 64 3.78 1.49 -12.00
C ALA A 64 2.73 1.75 -13.11
N VAL A 65 1.49 1.30 -12.91
CA VAL A 65 0.39 1.52 -13.87
C VAL A 65 0.02 2.99 -13.96
N SER A 66 -0.29 3.63 -12.83
CA SER A 66 -0.70 5.03 -12.83
C SER A 66 0.45 5.94 -13.26
N PHE A 67 1.68 5.69 -12.79
CA PHE A 67 2.81 6.54 -13.12
C PHE A 67 3.20 6.45 -14.60
N SER A 68 3.17 5.25 -15.20
CA SER A 68 3.46 5.10 -16.63
C SER A 68 2.46 5.84 -17.51
N ALA A 69 1.20 5.92 -17.09
CA ALA A 69 0.15 6.55 -17.90
C ALA A 69 0.03 8.06 -17.70
N VAL A 70 0.26 8.57 -16.48
CA VAL A 70 -0.06 9.97 -16.11
C VAL A 70 0.97 10.66 -15.22
N PHE A 71 2.08 10.00 -14.86
CA PHE A 71 3.09 10.54 -13.94
C PHE A 71 2.54 10.90 -12.54
N VAL A 72 1.42 10.28 -12.16
CA VAL A 72 0.79 10.38 -10.83
C VAL A 72 0.92 9.03 -10.14
N TRP A 73 1.30 9.06 -8.86
CA TRP A 73 1.41 7.87 -8.02
C TRP A 73 0.09 7.65 -7.28
N ALA A 74 -0.61 6.55 -7.53
CA ALA A 74 -1.87 6.25 -6.83
C ALA A 74 -1.66 6.03 -5.32
N GLY A 75 -0.49 5.55 -4.90
CA GLY A 75 -0.13 5.30 -3.50
C GLY A 75 0.57 6.46 -2.81
N PHE A 76 1.34 7.28 -3.54
CA PHE A 76 2.24 8.27 -2.92
C PHE A 76 1.66 9.68 -2.85
N GLN A 77 0.80 9.89 -1.84
CA GLN A 77 0.09 11.17 -1.68
C GLN A 77 0.99 12.35 -1.29
N THR A 78 2.18 12.12 -0.74
CA THR A 78 3.15 13.21 -0.50
C THR A 78 3.51 13.92 -1.80
N GLY A 79 3.86 13.15 -2.85
CA GLY A 79 4.19 13.71 -4.16
C GLY A 79 3.00 14.41 -4.81
N ASN A 80 1.82 13.79 -4.76
CA ASN A 80 0.60 14.39 -5.34
C ASN A 80 0.19 15.68 -4.61
N SER A 81 0.32 15.72 -3.28
CA SER A 81 0.05 16.93 -2.50
C SER A 81 1.02 18.05 -2.86
N CYS A 82 2.30 17.75 -3.04
CA CYS A 82 3.26 18.73 -3.55
C CYS A 82 2.91 19.20 -4.96
N GLN A 83 2.50 18.31 -5.87
CA GLN A 83 2.05 18.70 -7.22
C GLN A 83 0.87 19.67 -7.16
N LEU A 84 -0.11 19.42 -6.30
CA LEU A 84 -1.24 20.34 -6.09
C LEU A 84 -0.81 21.68 -5.49
N ALA A 85 0.11 21.67 -4.54
CA ALA A 85 0.66 22.92 -3.98
C ALA A 85 1.39 23.75 -5.05
N LEU A 86 2.16 23.10 -5.93
CA LEU A 86 2.80 23.75 -7.07
C LEU A 86 1.77 24.32 -8.05
N ALA A 87 0.67 23.60 -8.29
CA ALA A 87 -0.43 24.09 -9.12
C ALA A 87 -1.06 25.37 -8.57
N ILE A 88 -1.28 25.43 -7.25
CA ILE A 88 -1.77 26.64 -6.57
C ILE A 88 -0.73 27.77 -6.65
N ALA A 89 0.55 27.45 -6.46
CA ALA A 89 1.62 28.44 -6.52
C ALA A 89 1.75 29.09 -7.92
N ARG A 90 1.46 28.36 -9.00
CA ARG A 90 1.45 28.92 -10.38
C ARG A 90 0.50 30.09 -10.56
N LEU A 91 -0.60 30.14 -9.80
CA LEU A 91 -1.56 31.26 -9.82
C LEU A 91 -0.93 32.59 -9.38
N PHE A 92 0.23 32.55 -8.74
CA PHE A 92 0.99 33.71 -8.26
C PHE A 92 2.33 33.89 -8.97
N ALA A 93 2.72 32.96 -9.85
CA ALA A 93 4.00 32.98 -10.54
C ALA A 93 3.94 33.89 -11.78
N GLY A 94 4.83 34.88 -11.83
CA GLY A 94 4.98 35.80 -12.95
C GLY A 94 4.17 37.11 -12.83
N PRO A 95 4.38 38.05 -13.78
CA PRO A 95 3.69 39.34 -13.80
C PRO A 95 2.16 39.19 -13.86
N PRO A 96 1.37 40.11 -13.26
CA PRO A 96 -0.07 40.17 -13.48
C PRO A 96 -0.39 40.18 -14.99
N GLY A 97 -1.26 39.27 -15.44
CA GLY A 97 -1.61 39.10 -16.86
C GLY A 97 -0.81 38.03 -17.63
N GLN A 98 0.27 37.49 -17.05
CA GLN A 98 1.06 36.39 -17.64
C GLN A 98 1.05 35.10 -16.78
N ARG A 99 0.21 35.08 -15.75
CA ARG A 99 0.13 33.94 -14.83
C ARG A 99 -0.66 32.81 -15.47
N ASP A 100 -0.15 31.60 -15.35
CA ASP A 100 -0.88 30.40 -15.74
C ASP A 100 -1.97 30.08 -14.71
N THR A 101 -3.22 30.30 -15.09
CA THR A 101 -4.41 30.03 -14.28
C THR A 101 -5.09 28.72 -14.64
N THR A 102 -4.47 27.92 -15.50
CA THR A 102 -5.03 26.67 -16.00
C THR A 102 -4.94 25.58 -14.92
N PHE A 103 -6.04 24.87 -14.71
CA PHE A 103 -6.01 23.63 -13.93
C PHE A 103 -5.65 22.48 -14.86
N HIS A 104 -4.35 22.20 -14.97
CA HIS A 104 -3.82 21.23 -15.93
C HIS A 104 -4.31 19.83 -15.60
N LEU A 105 -4.29 18.97 -16.61
CA LEU A 105 -4.76 17.60 -16.49
C LEU A 105 -4.01 16.82 -15.39
N ALA A 106 -2.69 17.01 -15.28
CA ALA A 106 -1.89 16.43 -14.21
C ALA A 106 -2.33 16.88 -12.80
N ASP A 107 -2.77 18.14 -12.66
CA ASP A 107 -3.27 18.66 -11.39
C ASP A 107 -4.62 18.03 -11.04
N GLN A 108 -5.51 17.91 -12.03
CA GLN A 108 -6.79 17.24 -11.89
C GLN A 108 -6.61 15.79 -11.45
N GLN A 109 -5.69 15.07 -12.09
CA GLN A 109 -5.36 13.67 -11.80
C GLN A 109 -4.75 13.50 -10.40
N ALA A 110 -3.84 14.40 -10.01
CA ALA A 110 -3.29 14.43 -8.65
C ALA A 110 -4.38 14.68 -7.61
N LEU A 111 -5.32 15.61 -7.87
CA LEU A 111 -6.45 15.89 -6.98
C LEU A 111 -7.36 14.68 -6.83
N THR A 112 -7.71 14.03 -7.95
CA THR A 112 -8.51 12.80 -7.95
C THR A 112 -7.82 11.72 -7.12
N SER A 113 -6.52 11.51 -7.30
CA SER A 113 -5.74 10.53 -6.53
C SER A 113 -5.80 10.83 -5.02
N VAL A 114 -5.54 12.07 -4.60
CA VAL A 114 -5.53 12.46 -3.18
C VAL A 114 -6.91 12.25 -2.54
N LEU A 115 -7.97 12.78 -3.16
CA LEU A 115 -9.32 12.71 -2.59
C LEU A 115 -9.82 11.27 -2.45
N THR A 116 -9.59 10.45 -3.47
CA THR A 116 -10.05 9.05 -3.46
C THR A 116 -9.18 8.17 -2.57
N PHE A 117 -7.88 8.46 -2.42
CA PHE A 117 -7.04 7.83 -1.41
C PHE A 117 -7.58 8.08 0.01
N VAL A 118 -7.94 9.33 0.32
CA VAL A 118 -8.58 9.68 1.60
C VAL A 118 -9.92 8.96 1.77
N GLY A 119 -10.71 8.84 0.70
CA GLY A 119 -11.94 8.04 0.69
C GLY A 119 -11.70 6.57 1.04
N GLY A 120 -10.73 5.93 0.37
CA GLY A 120 -10.32 4.55 0.66
C GLY A 120 -9.80 4.37 2.10
N ALA A 121 -8.98 5.30 2.57
CA ALA A 121 -8.50 5.32 3.95
C ALA A 121 -9.66 5.44 4.96
N THR A 122 -10.71 6.19 4.62
CA THR A 122 -11.92 6.31 5.44
C THR A 122 -12.70 5.00 5.53
N ILE A 123 -12.80 4.22 4.44
CA ILE A 123 -13.33 2.85 4.47
C ILE A 123 -12.52 1.98 5.44
N GLY A 124 -11.20 2.18 5.48
CA GLY A 124 -10.28 1.52 6.42
C GLY A 124 -10.70 1.65 7.90
N ARG A 125 -11.40 2.73 8.24
CA ARG A 125 -11.88 2.99 9.61
C ARG A 125 -13.07 2.13 10.02
N VAL A 126 -13.74 1.44 9.10
CA VAL A 126 -14.77 0.44 9.45
C VAL A 126 -14.18 -0.65 10.35
N GLY A 127 -12.89 -0.94 10.21
CA GLY A 127 -12.13 -1.80 11.12
C GLY A 127 -12.13 -1.35 12.59
N ASP A 128 -12.42 -0.08 12.91
CA ASP A 128 -12.58 0.38 14.30
C ASP A 128 -13.76 -0.30 14.99
N LYS A 129 -14.80 -0.64 14.22
CA LYS A 129 -16.00 -1.31 14.74
C LYS A 129 -15.90 -2.84 14.65
N MET A 130 -15.26 -3.36 13.61
CA MET A 130 -15.14 -4.82 13.38
C MET A 130 -13.94 -5.46 14.09
N GLY A 131 -12.96 -4.66 14.52
CA GLY A 131 -11.66 -5.12 15.00
C GLY A 131 -10.61 -5.06 13.89
N ALA A 132 -9.72 -4.06 13.97
CA ALA A 132 -8.82 -3.69 12.89
C ALA A 132 -7.77 -4.74 12.52
N LYS A 133 -7.52 -5.70 13.40
CA LYS A 133 -6.55 -6.79 13.23
C LYS A 133 -7.22 -8.16 13.09
N THR A 134 -8.55 -8.20 13.08
CA THR A 134 -9.29 -9.47 12.91
C THR A 134 -9.08 -10.01 11.50
N ARG A 135 -9.03 -11.32 11.36
CA ARG A 135 -8.95 -11.97 10.04
C ARG A 135 -10.13 -11.62 9.16
N ALA A 136 -11.33 -11.52 9.75
CA ALA A 136 -12.54 -11.11 9.07
C ALA A 136 -12.36 -9.76 8.38
N TRP A 137 -11.89 -8.74 9.13
CA TRP A 137 -11.66 -7.41 8.59
C TRP A 137 -10.51 -7.39 7.59
N LEU A 138 -9.40 -8.08 7.88
CA LEU A 138 -8.25 -8.10 6.99
C LEU A 138 -8.57 -8.79 5.66
N CYS A 139 -9.30 -9.91 5.68
CA CYS A 139 -9.80 -10.57 4.47
C CYS A 139 -10.80 -9.69 3.71
N LEU A 140 -11.84 -9.18 4.38
CA LEU A 140 -12.88 -8.37 3.74
C LEU A 140 -12.32 -7.07 3.15
N GLY A 141 -11.51 -6.35 3.92
CA GLY A 141 -10.88 -5.12 3.47
C GLY A 141 -9.94 -5.35 2.28
N THR A 142 -9.17 -6.44 2.27
CA THR A 142 -8.36 -6.81 1.08
C THR A 142 -9.24 -7.16 -0.12
N PHE A 143 -10.35 -7.86 0.11
CA PHE A 143 -11.29 -8.17 -0.96
C PHE A 143 -11.92 -6.91 -1.56
N ILE A 144 -12.29 -5.92 -0.74
CA ILE A 144 -12.73 -4.60 -1.21
C ILE A 144 -11.63 -3.94 -2.05
N GLN A 145 -10.36 -3.98 -1.62
CA GLN A 145 -9.25 -3.48 -2.44
C GLN A 145 -9.16 -4.20 -3.80
N ALA A 146 -9.39 -5.52 -3.84
CA ALA A 146 -9.40 -6.29 -5.07
C ALA A 146 -10.53 -5.82 -6.01
N LEU A 147 -11.73 -5.58 -5.47
CA LEU A 147 -12.88 -5.05 -6.24
C LEU A 147 -12.62 -3.64 -6.77
N LEU A 148 -12.01 -2.76 -5.96
CA LEU A 148 -11.59 -1.43 -6.43
C LEU A 148 -10.56 -1.54 -7.56
N THR A 149 -9.57 -2.43 -7.41
CA THR A 149 -8.56 -2.69 -8.46
C THR A 149 -9.20 -3.25 -9.73
N MET A 150 -10.22 -4.10 -9.60
CA MET A 150 -10.99 -4.65 -10.73
C MET A 150 -11.79 -3.55 -11.43
N ALA A 151 -12.43 -2.66 -10.68
CA ALA A 151 -13.14 -1.52 -11.23
C ALA A 151 -12.19 -0.58 -11.99
N ALA A 152 -10.97 -0.37 -11.49
CA ALA A 152 -9.93 0.35 -12.22
C ALA A 152 -9.55 -0.34 -13.52
N ALA A 153 -9.33 -1.66 -13.51
CA ALA A 153 -9.01 -2.44 -14.71
C ALA A 153 -10.09 -2.29 -15.79
N ILE A 154 -11.36 -2.42 -15.40
CA ILE A 154 -12.50 -2.27 -16.30
C ILE A 154 -12.58 -0.84 -16.84
N ALA A 155 -12.36 0.17 -15.99
CA ALA A 155 -12.40 1.57 -16.40
C ALA A 155 -11.30 1.89 -17.42
N VAL A 156 -10.07 1.40 -17.23
CA VAL A 156 -8.99 1.52 -18.23
C VAL A 156 -9.33 0.77 -19.51
N TRP A 157 -9.85 -0.46 -19.41
CA TRP A 157 -10.22 -1.22 -20.61
C TRP A 157 -11.29 -0.52 -21.44
N LYS A 158 -12.31 0.04 -20.78
CA LYS A 158 -13.40 0.77 -21.43
C LYS A 158 -13.00 2.16 -21.89
N SER A 159 -11.94 2.76 -21.36
CA SER A 159 -11.50 4.09 -21.78
C SER A 159 -10.92 4.11 -23.18
N GLY A 160 -10.40 2.97 -23.65
CA GLY A 160 -9.71 2.85 -24.94
C GLY A 160 -8.38 3.61 -25.01
N GLN A 161 -7.86 4.09 -23.88
CA GLN A 161 -6.62 4.88 -23.84
C GLN A 161 -5.37 4.01 -23.70
N GLY A 162 -4.24 4.53 -24.17
CA GLY A 162 -2.94 3.86 -24.11
C GLY A 162 -2.48 3.59 -22.67
N SER A 163 -1.42 2.80 -22.54
CA SER A 163 -0.90 2.36 -21.24
C SER A 163 0.28 3.18 -20.73
N VAL A 164 1.03 3.80 -21.64
CA VAL A 164 2.26 4.54 -21.35
C VAL A 164 2.18 5.89 -22.06
N ALA A 165 2.54 6.96 -21.35
CA ALA A 165 2.66 8.30 -21.90
C ALA A 165 4.04 8.52 -22.52
N ASP A 166 4.10 9.28 -23.62
CA ASP A 166 5.36 9.62 -24.28
C ASP A 166 6.18 10.63 -23.46
N ASP A 167 5.50 11.64 -22.91
CA ASP A 167 6.10 12.68 -22.08
C ASP A 167 5.12 13.21 -21.02
N ARG A 168 5.64 13.94 -20.03
CA ARG A 168 4.86 14.41 -18.88
C ARG A 168 3.81 15.47 -19.22
N GLY A 169 3.99 16.21 -20.32
CA GLY A 169 3.03 17.18 -20.84
C GLY A 169 1.91 16.54 -21.64
N ASN A 170 2.09 15.31 -22.12
CA ASN A 170 1.11 14.55 -22.90
C ASN A 170 0.77 13.20 -22.25
N PRO A 171 -0.02 13.18 -21.16
CA PRO A 171 -0.40 11.94 -20.50
C PRO A 171 -1.25 11.05 -21.39
N ALA A 172 -1.07 9.73 -21.29
CA ALA A 172 -1.83 8.75 -22.06
C ALA A 172 -3.32 8.74 -21.71
N TRP A 173 -3.65 9.17 -20.49
CA TRP A 173 -5.00 9.15 -19.94
C TRP A 173 -5.52 10.57 -19.76
N THR A 174 -6.68 10.85 -20.35
CA THR A 174 -7.26 12.19 -20.45
C THR A 174 -8.77 12.20 -20.26
N ASN A 175 -9.47 11.06 -20.38
CA ASN A 175 -10.92 11.00 -20.32
C ASN A 175 -11.47 10.59 -18.95
N ALA A 176 -12.76 10.80 -18.71
CA ALA A 176 -13.40 10.54 -17.42
C ALA A 176 -13.22 9.10 -16.91
N LEU A 177 -13.18 8.08 -17.78
CA LEU A 177 -13.00 6.70 -17.35
C LEU A 177 -11.60 6.45 -16.78
N THR A 178 -10.58 7.12 -17.32
CA THR A 178 -9.22 7.02 -16.74
C THR A 178 -9.09 7.76 -15.41
N PHE A 179 -9.84 8.84 -15.19
CA PHE A 179 -9.99 9.45 -13.87
C PHE A 179 -10.64 8.50 -12.86
N VAL A 180 -11.68 7.78 -13.29
CA VAL A 180 -12.31 6.73 -12.47
C VAL A 180 -11.30 5.63 -12.15
N ALA A 181 -10.46 5.22 -13.09
CA ALA A 181 -9.39 4.26 -12.86
C ALA A 181 -8.38 4.74 -11.81
N ILE A 182 -7.87 5.97 -11.95
CA ILE A 182 -7.00 6.61 -10.95
C ILE A 182 -7.68 6.60 -9.58
N GLY A 183 -8.95 7.02 -9.54
CA GLY A 183 -9.72 7.07 -8.31
C GLY A 183 -9.82 5.73 -7.59
N PHE A 184 -10.13 4.67 -8.33
CA PHE A 184 -10.23 3.34 -7.75
C PHE A 184 -8.88 2.74 -7.35
N MET A 185 -7.80 2.98 -8.11
CA MET A 185 -6.45 2.59 -7.72
C MET A 185 -6.02 3.27 -6.41
N SER A 186 -6.22 4.60 -6.34
CA SER A 186 -5.87 5.38 -5.16
C SER A 186 -6.72 5.03 -3.94
N ALA A 187 -8.02 4.78 -4.11
CA ALA A 187 -8.89 4.28 -3.02
C ALA A 187 -8.47 2.89 -2.53
N SER A 188 -8.10 1.98 -3.45
CA SER A 188 -7.58 0.65 -3.12
C SER A 188 -6.33 0.75 -2.24
N LEU A 189 -5.38 1.60 -2.64
CA LEU A 189 -4.16 1.85 -1.87
C LEU A 189 -4.46 2.58 -0.56
N GLY A 190 -5.35 3.57 -0.53
CA GLY A 190 -5.76 4.25 0.72
C GLY A 190 -6.28 3.27 1.78
N LEU A 191 -7.13 2.32 1.37
CA LEU A 191 -7.64 1.26 2.25
C LEU A 191 -6.50 0.34 2.72
N GLN A 192 -5.62 -0.09 1.81
CA GLN A 192 -4.44 -0.89 2.13
C GLN A 192 -3.54 -0.20 3.17
N GLY A 193 -3.33 1.11 3.01
CA GLY A 193 -2.46 1.91 3.87
C GLY A 193 -2.91 1.92 5.32
N ILE A 194 -4.21 2.15 5.54
CA ILE A 194 -4.80 2.14 6.89
C ILE A 194 -4.78 0.74 7.49
N MET A 195 -5.12 -0.29 6.71
CA MET A 195 -5.09 -1.68 7.19
C MET A 195 -3.68 -2.10 7.59
N GLY A 196 -2.70 -1.90 6.71
CA GLY A 196 -1.29 -2.21 6.97
C GLY A 196 -0.76 -1.50 8.21
N LYS A 197 -1.04 -0.19 8.34
CA LYS A 197 -0.63 0.58 9.51
C LYS A 197 -1.23 0.05 10.81
N ARG A 198 -2.49 -0.39 10.78
CA ARG A 198 -3.19 -0.89 11.96
C ARG A 198 -2.69 -2.25 12.43
N VAL A 199 -2.10 -3.08 11.56
CA VAL A 199 -1.39 -4.31 11.99
C VAL A 199 -0.16 -3.95 12.84
N ASN A 200 0.45 -2.79 12.58
CA ASN A 200 1.53 -2.17 13.37
C ASN A 200 2.82 -3.00 13.44
N THR A 201 3.41 -3.25 12.26
CA THR A 201 4.71 -3.95 12.10
C THR A 201 5.76 -3.03 11.46
N GLN A 202 6.96 -3.57 11.21
CA GLN A 202 8.06 -2.91 10.50
C GLN A 202 7.75 -2.60 9.02
N PHE A 203 6.63 -3.11 8.48
CA PHE A 203 6.14 -2.76 7.14
C PHE A 203 5.43 -1.39 7.11
N ALA A 204 5.35 -0.69 8.24
CA ALA A 204 4.73 0.62 8.39
C ALA A 204 3.32 0.68 7.80
N THR A 205 3.08 1.49 6.76
CA THR A 205 1.79 1.60 6.07
C THR A 205 1.69 0.66 4.86
N THR A 206 2.74 -0.08 4.51
CA THR A 206 2.92 -0.83 3.25
C THR A 206 2.99 0.00 1.97
N ILE A 207 2.82 1.33 2.07
CA ILE A 207 2.75 2.23 0.92
C ILE A 207 3.86 3.27 0.99
N VAL A 208 3.95 4.01 2.09
CA VAL A 208 4.97 5.06 2.25
C VAL A 208 6.21 4.46 2.89
N LEU A 209 7.18 4.07 2.06
CA LEU A 209 8.43 3.44 2.52
C LEU A 209 9.54 4.44 2.86
N THR A 210 9.36 5.74 2.69
CA THR A 210 10.40 6.73 3.07
C THR A 210 10.77 6.62 4.55
N THR A 211 9.77 6.47 5.43
CA THR A 211 10.03 6.21 6.86
C THR A 211 10.76 4.89 7.06
N VAL A 212 10.40 3.84 6.31
CA VAL A 212 11.06 2.52 6.36
C VAL A 212 12.53 2.61 5.93
N TRP A 213 12.84 3.40 4.89
CA TRP A 213 14.22 3.69 4.49
C TRP A 213 15.00 4.38 5.60
N CYS A 214 14.45 5.44 6.19
CA CYS A 214 15.10 6.15 7.30
C CYS A 214 15.32 5.24 8.51
N GLU A 215 14.33 4.42 8.86
CA GLU A 215 14.42 3.46 9.97
C GLU A 215 15.41 2.32 9.68
N LEU A 216 15.59 1.92 8.42
CA LEU A 216 16.62 0.94 8.03
C LEU A 216 18.02 1.54 8.19
N MET A 217 18.22 2.76 7.70
CA MET A 217 19.52 3.44 7.75
C MET A 217 19.95 3.81 9.17
N THR A 218 18.99 3.91 10.10
CA THR A 218 19.24 4.17 11.52
C THR A 218 19.27 2.90 12.37
N ASP A 219 19.09 1.71 11.78
CA ASP A 219 19.13 0.44 12.53
C ASP A 219 20.58 0.17 13.03
N PRO A 220 20.82 0.08 14.36
CA PRO A 220 22.17 -0.16 14.88
C PRO A 220 22.79 -1.49 14.43
N LYS A 221 21.97 -2.43 13.96
CA LYS A 221 22.38 -3.76 13.48
C LYS A 221 22.32 -3.87 11.95
N LEU A 222 22.32 -2.75 11.23
CA LEU A 222 22.25 -2.71 9.76
C LEU A 222 23.30 -3.63 9.09
N PHE A 223 24.55 -3.60 9.58
CA PHE A 223 25.66 -4.36 8.99
C PHE A 223 25.88 -5.75 9.62
N SER A 224 24.99 -6.19 10.51
CA SER A 224 25.10 -7.50 11.19
C SER A 224 24.59 -8.65 10.30
N LEU A 225 25.19 -8.82 9.11
CA LEU A 225 24.71 -9.70 8.03
C LEU A 225 24.62 -11.19 8.39
N ARG A 226 25.41 -11.66 9.37
CA ARG A 226 25.46 -13.09 9.77
C ARG A 226 24.34 -13.52 10.72
N MET A 227 23.55 -12.58 11.25
CA MET A 227 22.43 -12.89 12.13
C MET A 227 21.13 -12.35 11.53
N GLY A 228 20.07 -13.16 11.55
CA GLY A 228 18.72 -12.71 11.20
C GLY A 228 18.24 -11.69 12.23
N VAL A 229 17.92 -10.48 11.78
CA VAL A 229 17.43 -9.39 12.63
C VAL A 229 16.10 -8.94 12.07
N ILE A 230 15.02 -9.37 12.72
CA ILE A 230 13.64 -9.14 12.28
C ILE A 230 13.37 -7.65 11.97
N SER A 231 13.89 -6.73 12.80
CA SER A 231 13.70 -5.28 12.59
C SER A 231 14.32 -4.77 11.30
N ARG A 232 15.44 -5.32 10.87
CA ARG A 232 16.18 -4.93 9.67
C ARG A 232 15.65 -5.67 8.45
N ASP A 233 15.52 -6.99 8.58
CA ASP A 233 15.17 -7.88 7.47
C ASP A 233 13.76 -7.59 6.95
N HIS A 234 12.78 -7.31 7.83
CA HIS A 234 11.44 -6.92 7.39
C HIS A 234 11.41 -5.59 6.62
N LYS A 235 12.27 -4.61 6.98
CA LYS A 235 12.35 -3.33 6.25
C LYS A 235 12.97 -3.52 4.86
N ILE A 236 14.02 -4.34 4.77
CA ILE A 236 14.63 -4.74 3.50
C ILE A 236 13.61 -5.46 2.62
N ILE A 237 12.85 -6.40 3.18
CA ILE A 237 11.78 -7.12 2.46
C ILE A 237 10.71 -6.12 1.97
N ALA A 238 10.27 -5.18 2.79
CA ALA A 238 9.27 -4.18 2.39
C ALA A 238 9.76 -3.33 1.19
N ILE A 239 10.99 -2.81 1.27
CA ILE A 239 11.63 -2.02 0.21
C ILE A 239 11.77 -2.84 -1.08
N PHE A 240 12.32 -4.05 -0.96
CA PHE A 240 12.53 -4.92 -2.12
C PHE A 240 11.20 -5.36 -2.74
N ALA A 241 10.20 -5.70 -1.94
CA ALA A 241 8.89 -6.10 -2.43
C ALA A 241 8.23 -4.98 -3.24
N LEU A 242 8.28 -3.72 -2.77
CA LEU A 242 7.76 -2.58 -3.52
C LEU A 242 8.51 -2.38 -4.84
N PHE A 243 9.84 -2.39 -4.80
CA PHE A 243 10.67 -2.28 -6.01
C PHE A 243 10.33 -3.38 -7.03
N PHE A 244 10.27 -4.62 -6.57
CA PHE A 244 9.95 -5.77 -7.41
C PHE A 244 8.52 -5.68 -7.96
N GLY A 245 7.57 -5.19 -7.17
CA GLY A 245 6.21 -4.89 -7.61
C GLY A 245 6.19 -3.89 -8.76
N GLY A 246 6.94 -2.79 -8.64
CA GLY A 246 7.05 -1.79 -9.71
C GLY A 246 7.68 -2.37 -10.98
N PHE A 247 8.73 -3.16 -10.85
CA PHE A 247 9.36 -3.86 -11.97
C PHE A 247 8.39 -4.81 -12.69
N VAL A 248 7.71 -5.69 -11.95
CA VAL A 248 6.73 -6.63 -12.51
C VAL A 248 5.54 -5.90 -13.13
N GLY A 249 5.04 -4.85 -12.46
CA GLY A 249 3.97 -4.01 -12.98
C GLY A 249 4.34 -3.40 -14.33
N LYS A 250 5.55 -2.83 -14.44
CA LYS A 250 6.04 -2.28 -15.71
C LYS A 250 6.21 -3.33 -16.80
N ALA A 251 6.81 -4.48 -16.49
CA ALA A 251 6.99 -5.57 -17.45
C ALA A 251 5.65 -6.11 -17.98
N LEU A 252 4.62 -6.17 -17.12
CA LEU A 252 3.27 -6.56 -17.53
C LEU A 252 2.58 -5.48 -18.36
N ILE A 253 2.76 -4.20 -18.04
CA ILE A 253 2.23 -3.10 -18.88
C ILE A 253 2.74 -3.24 -20.31
N ASP A 254 4.01 -3.57 -20.50
CA ASP A 254 4.61 -3.75 -21.83
C ASP A 254 4.10 -4.98 -22.56
N SER A 255 3.64 -6.00 -21.82
CA SER A 255 3.20 -7.28 -22.39
C SER A 255 1.69 -7.34 -22.64
N VAL A 256 0.88 -6.80 -21.73
CA VAL A 256 -0.58 -6.96 -21.70
C VAL A 256 -1.35 -5.64 -21.50
N GLY A 257 -0.65 -4.51 -21.41
CA GLY A 257 -1.24 -3.19 -21.19
C GLY A 257 -1.76 -2.96 -19.76
N SER A 258 -2.08 -1.71 -19.43
CA SER A 258 -2.50 -1.28 -18.10
C SER A 258 -3.75 -2.00 -17.59
N ALA A 259 -4.74 -2.23 -18.45
CA ALA A 259 -5.96 -2.94 -18.07
C ALA A 259 -5.69 -4.41 -17.70
N GLY A 260 -4.87 -5.11 -18.50
CA GLY A 260 -4.47 -6.49 -18.23
C GLY A 260 -3.64 -6.60 -16.94
N THR A 261 -2.68 -5.69 -16.75
CA THR A 261 -1.87 -5.60 -15.53
C THR A 261 -2.75 -5.42 -14.29
N LEU A 262 -3.71 -4.49 -14.30
CA LEU A 262 -4.63 -4.30 -13.18
C LEU A 262 -5.53 -5.52 -12.94
N GLY A 263 -5.97 -6.19 -14.00
CA GLY A 263 -6.72 -7.45 -13.90
C GLY A 263 -5.93 -8.56 -13.20
N ILE A 264 -4.64 -8.71 -13.52
CA ILE A 264 -3.72 -9.62 -12.80
C ILE A 264 -3.59 -9.18 -11.34
N GLY A 265 -3.43 -7.88 -11.10
CA GLY A 265 -3.36 -7.29 -9.76
C GLY A 265 -4.59 -7.57 -8.90
N THR A 266 -5.79 -7.60 -9.50
CA THR A 266 -7.02 -8.05 -8.84
C THR A 266 -6.89 -9.48 -8.36
N GLY A 267 -6.45 -10.40 -9.21
CA GLY A 267 -6.23 -11.80 -8.85
C GLY A 267 -5.26 -11.94 -7.68
N ILE A 268 -4.13 -11.22 -7.72
CA ILE A 268 -3.15 -11.20 -6.62
C ILE A 268 -3.80 -10.72 -5.31
N LYS A 269 -4.58 -9.63 -5.34
CA LYS A 269 -5.28 -9.14 -4.13
C LYS A 269 -6.32 -10.13 -3.62
N VAL A 270 -7.03 -10.86 -4.48
CA VAL A 270 -7.95 -11.94 -4.05
C VAL A 270 -7.18 -13.03 -3.32
N LEU A 271 -6.02 -13.45 -3.82
CA LEU A 271 -5.17 -14.42 -3.13
C LEU A 271 -4.70 -13.90 -1.76
N ILE A 272 -4.28 -12.64 -1.67
CA ILE A 272 -3.91 -12.01 -0.39
C ILE A 272 -5.11 -11.96 0.57
N ALA A 273 -6.31 -11.66 0.08
CA ALA A 273 -7.52 -11.62 0.88
C ALA A 273 -7.77 -12.98 1.56
N PHE A 274 -7.72 -14.07 0.80
CA PHE A 274 -7.86 -15.40 1.35
C PHE A 274 -6.71 -15.81 2.26
N TRP A 275 -5.47 -15.36 1.98
CA TRP A 275 -4.32 -15.62 2.85
C TRP A 275 -4.60 -15.15 4.29
N TRP A 276 -5.22 -13.99 4.49
CA TRP A 276 -5.51 -13.48 5.84
C TRP A 276 -6.31 -14.46 6.72
N LEU A 277 -7.10 -15.36 6.13
CA LEU A 277 -7.84 -16.39 6.87
C LEU A 277 -6.93 -17.43 7.54
N PHE A 278 -5.71 -17.60 7.03
CA PHE A 278 -4.75 -18.62 7.50
C PHE A 278 -3.67 -18.06 8.43
N VAL A 279 -3.59 -16.73 8.60
CA VAL A 279 -2.59 -16.12 9.49
C VAL A 279 -2.89 -16.48 10.96
N PRO A 280 -1.92 -16.97 11.76
CA PRO A 280 -2.08 -17.33 13.16
C PRO A 280 -2.56 -16.17 14.03
N GLY A 281 -3.23 -16.52 15.13
CA GLY A 281 -3.80 -15.54 16.04
C GLY A 281 -2.76 -15.17 17.06
N LYS A 282 -2.88 -13.97 17.63
CA LYS A 282 -2.02 -13.60 18.76
C LYS A 282 -2.31 -14.55 19.92
N THR A 283 -1.35 -15.40 20.26
CA THR A 283 -1.47 -16.28 21.43
C THR A 283 -1.30 -15.42 22.67
N THR A 284 -2.32 -15.33 23.52
CA THR A 284 -2.19 -14.72 24.84
C THR A 284 -1.27 -15.62 25.67
N ARG A 285 0.02 -15.28 25.77
CA ARG A 285 0.85 -15.78 26.88
C ARG A 285 0.17 -15.33 28.17
N LYS A 286 -0.40 -16.29 28.91
CA LYS A 286 -0.74 -16.12 30.31
C LYS A 286 0.54 -16.09 31.14
#